data_AF-A0A2A7GVP7-F1
#
_entry.id   AF-A0A2A7GVP7-F1
#
_cell.length_a   1.000
_cell.length_b   1.000
_cell.length_c   1.000
_cell.angle_alpha   90.00
_cell.angle_beta   90.00
_cell.angle_gamma   90.00
#
_symmetry.space_group_name_H-M   'P 1'
#
loop_
_entity.id
_entity.type
_entity.pdbx_description
1 polymer ?
#
loop_
_entity_poly.entity_id
_entity_poly.type
_entity_poly.pdbx_seq_one_letter_code
_entity_poly.pdbx_strand_id
1 'polypeptide(L)'
;MLDELLESMFDAENDSKYYTIAGILGNEGFCEKKVTIQKGMLSFYTKEFSVDQEIEGKHFQARSYGHAVILSWVTSQNEVTGMCIHEKEIDRVSRKVIKVKGKDAYIINTKRSDYCIIKQE
;
A
#
# COMPACT_ATOMS: atom_id res chain seq x y z
N MET A 1 2.54 -7.23 22.18
CA MET A 1 1.40 -7.70 21.35
C MET A 1 1.09 -6.82 20.15
N LEU A 2 0.91 -5.49 20.24
CA LEU A 2 0.76 -4.64 19.03
C LEU A 2 2.08 -4.08 18.48
N ASP A 3 3.08 -3.88 19.35
CA ASP A 3 4.45 -3.52 18.94
C ASP A 3 5.10 -4.68 18.17
N GLU A 4 4.95 -5.92 18.64
CA GLU A 4 5.31 -7.11 17.86
C GLU A 4 4.56 -7.21 16.53
N LEU A 5 3.35 -6.65 16.42
CA LEU A 5 2.60 -6.67 15.16
C LEU A 5 3.23 -5.72 14.14
N LEU A 6 3.62 -4.51 14.56
CA LEU A 6 4.28 -3.54 13.67
C LEU A 6 5.74 -3.88 13.41
N GLU A 7 6.46 -4.40 14.40
CA GLU A 7 7.82 -4.92 14.24
C GLU A 7 7.83 -6.16 13.34
N SER A 8 6.82 -7.05 13.43
CA SER A 8 6.65 -8.20 12.52
C SER A 8 5.89 -7.91 11.23
N MET A 9 5.41 -6.68 11.03
CA MET A 9 4.89 -6.25 9.74
C MET A 9 6.05 -5.96 8.80
N PHE A 10 7.07 -5.27 9.30
CA PHE A 10 8.16 -4.73 8.52
C PHE A 10 9.46 -5.52 8.72
N ASP A 11 9.55 -6.69 8.09
CA ASP A 11 10.78 -7.49 8.13
C ASP A 11 11.92 -6.78 7.38
N ALA A 12 13.02 -6.58 8.10
CA ALA A 12 14.25 -6.04 7.56
C ALA A 12 15.12 -7.17 7.03
N GLU A 13 14.95 -7.59 5.77
CA GLU A 13 16.04 -8.21 5.00
C GLU A 13 15.73 -8.34 3.50
N ASN A 14 16.56 -7.67 2.70
CA ASN A 14 17.05 -7.94 1.33
C ASN A 14 16.14 -8.38 0.17
N ASP A 15 14.85 -8.62 0.36
CA ASP A 15 13.95 -8.82 -0.79
C ASP A 15 13.65 -7.49 -1.47
N SER A 16 13.60 -7.51 -2.81
CA SER A 16 13.27 -6.34 -3.62
C SER A 16 11.91 -5.78 -3.20
N LYS A 17 11.92 -4.70 -2.41
CA LYS A 17 10.74 -4.17 -1.68
C LYS A 17 9.52 -3.97 -2.57
N TYR A 18 9.76 -3.46 -3.77
CA TYR A 18 8.75 -3.21 -4.79
C TYR A 18 8.13 -4.50 -5.35
N TYR A 19 8.90 -5.59 -5.50
CA TYR A 19 8.37 -6.90 -5.90
C TYR A 19 7.45 -7.47 -4.83
N THR A 20 7.81 -7.35 -3.55
CA THR A 20 6.94 -7.80 -2.44
C THR A 20 5.61 -7.06 -2.45
N ILE A 21 5.65 -5.72 -2.56
CA ILE A 21 4.42 -4.91 -2.64
C ILE A 21 3.57 -5.31 -3.85
N ALA A 22 4.19 -5.42 -5.03
CA ALA A 22 3.48 -5.81 -6.25
C ALA A 22 2.90 -7.22 -6.14
N GLY A 23 3.62 -8.16 -5.54
CA GLY A 23 3.18 -9.53 -5.30
C GLY A 23 1.98 -9.58 -4.36
N ILE A 24 2.01 -8.87 -3.25
CA ILE A 24 0.91 -8.85 -2.28
C ILE A 24 -0.32 -8.17 -2.88
N LEU A 25 -0.17 -6.94 -3.39
CA LEU A 25 -1.30 -6.20 -3.97
C LEU A 25 -1.84 -6.84 -5.26
N GLY A 26 -0.97 -7.46 -6.06
CA GLY A 26 -1.35 -8.17 -7.27
C GLY A 26 -2.01 -9.52 -7.00
N ASN A 27 -1.40 -10.37 -6.16
CA ASN A 27 -1.80 -11.77 -5.98
C ASN A 27 -2.72 -12.00 -4.78
N GLU A 28 -2.66 -11.17 -3.73
CA GLU A 28 -3.55 -11.28 -2.55
C GLU A 28 -4.89 -10.56 -2.74
N GLY A 29 -5.27 -10.32 -4.00
CA GLY A 29 -6.65 -10.04 -4.37
C GLY A 29 -7.10 -8.59 -4.18
N PHE A 30 -6.20 -7.61 -4.21
CA PHE A 30 -6.56 -6.20 -4.46
C PHE A 30 -6.71 -5.93 -5.96
N CYS A 31 -6.05 -6.74 -6.80
CA CYS A 31 -6.15 -6.67 -8.25
C CYS A 31 -7.62 -6.74 -8.73
N GLU A 32 -7.97 -5.86 -9.66
CA GLU A 32 -9.30 -5.66 -10.25
C GLU A 32 -10.39 -5.18 -9.29
N LYS A 33 -10.05 -4.93 -8.01
CA LYS A 33 -11.02 -4.46 -7.01
C LYS A 33 -11.19 -2.96 -7.03
N LYS A 34 -12.29 -2.52 -6.41
CA LYS A 34 -12.41 -1.14 -5.93
C LYS A 34 -11.52 -0.99 -4.69
N VAL A 35 -10.79 0.11 -4.63
CA VAL A 35 -9.90 0.45 -3.51
C VAL A 35 -10.10 1.90 -3.10
N THR A 36 -9.80 2.16 -1.83
CA THR A 36 -9.54 3.50 -1.32
C THR A 36 -8.05 3.59 -1.03
N ILE A 37 -7.38 4.56 -1.63
CA ILE A 37 -5.95 4.83 -1.43
C ILE A 37 -5.86 6.06 -0.56
N GLN A 38 -5.35 5.90 0.65
CA GLN A 38 -5.09 6.99 1.58
C GLN A 38 -3.59 7.29 1.58
N LYS A 39 -3.24 8.55 1.36
CA LYS A 39 -1.89 9.07 1.50
C LYS A 39 -1.81 9.85 2.81
N GLY A 40 -0.76 9.63 3.59
CA GLY A 40 -0.48 10.41 4.79
C GLY A 40 0.70 9.84 5.57
N MET A 41 0.59 9.70 6.89
CA MET A 41 1.71 9.24 7.73
C MET A 41 1.26 8.23 8.78
N LEU A 42 1.96 7.10 8.87
CA LEU A 42 1.80 6.15 9.96
C LEU A 42 2.67 6.58 11.14
N SER A 43 2.04 6.90 12.26
CA SER A 43 2.75 7.15 13.51
C SER A 43 3.09 5.83 14.19
N PHE A 44 4.38 5.49 14.30
CA PHE A 44 4.82 4.31 15.05
C PHE A 44 4.63 4.46 16.57
N TYR A 45 4.40 5.66 17.08
CA TYR A 45 4.11 5.91 18.50
C TYR A 45 2.62 5.72 18.80
N THR A 46 1.74 6.41 18.06
CA THR A 46 0.29 6.34 18.30
C THR A 46 -0.38 5.17 17.59
N LYS A 47 0.31 4.53 16.64
CA LYS A 47 -0.21 3.47 15.76
C LYS A 47 -1.40 3.92 14.90
N GLU A 48 -1.50 5.23 14.68
CA GLU A 48 -2.55 5.83 13.88
C GLU A 48 -2.00 6.25 12.52
N PHE A 49 -2.84 6.11 11.49
CA PHE A 49 -2.56 6.60 10.15
C PHE A 49 -3.26 7.95 9.96
N SER A 50 -2.51 9.03 9.87
CA SER A 50 -3.06 10.33 9.48
C SER A 50 -3.33 10.32 7.98
N VAL A 51 -4.47 10.87 7.57
CA VAL A 51 -4.85 10.92 6.15
C VAL A 51 -4.78 12.37 5.68
N ASP A 52 -3.88 12.64 4.74
CA ASP A 52 -3.75 13.95 4.08
C ASP A 52 -4.59 13.99 2.81
N GLN A 53 -4.67 12.87 2.11
CA GLN A 53 -5.41 12.73 0.86
C GLN A 53 -6.05 11.35 0.78
N GLU A 54 -7.28 11.29 0.27
CA GLU A 54 -8.00 10.06 -0.01
C GLU A 54 -8.42 10.02 -1.48
N ILE A 55 -8.23 8.87 -2.12
CA ILE A 55 -8.53 8.65 -3.54
C ILE A 55 -9.31 7.35 -3.66
N GLU A 56 -10.44 7.38 -4.36
CA GLU A 56 -11.13 6.16 -4.76
C GLU A 56 -10.71 5.73 -6.18
N GLY A 57 -10.52 4.42 -6.35
CA GLY A 57 -10.20 3.83 -7.65
C GLY A 57 -10.89 2.49 -7.84
N LYS A 58 -11.26 2.17 -9.08
CA LYS A 58 -11.75 0.84 -9.49
C LYS A 58 -10.77 0.15 -10.42
N HIS A 59 -10.90 -1.16 -10.59
CA HIS A 59 -9.97 -1.96 -11.41
C HIS A 59 -8.50 -1.77 -11.01
N PHE A 60 -8.22 -1.76 -9.70
CA PHE A 60 -6.89 -1.54 -9.18
C PHE A 60 -5.89 -2.58 -9.69
N GLN A 61 -4.66 -2.16 -9.95
CA GLN A 61 -3.55 -3.01 -10.40
C GLN A 61 -2.28 -2.56 -9.71
N ALA A 62 -1.44 -3.51 -9.31
CA ALA A 62 -0.10 -3.27 -8.79
C ALA A 62 0.90 -4.15 -9.56
N ARG A 63 1.96 -3.54 -10.09
CA ARG A 63 2.99 -4.25 -10.87
C ARG A 63 4.37 -3.73 -10.53
N SER A 64 5.36 -4.61 -10.50
CA SER A 64 6.76 -4.21 -10.45
C SER A 64 7.25 -3.85 -11.86
N TYR A 65 8.05 -2.80 -11.97
CA TYR A 65 8.72 -2.42 -13.21
C TYR A 65 10.04 -1.72 -12.90
N GLY A 66 11.15 -2.26 -13.41
CA GLY A 66 12.49 -1.80 -13.04
C GLY A 66 12.73 -1.94 -11.53
N HIS A 67 12.93 -0.81 -10.85
CA HIS A 67 13.10 -0.70 -9.39
C HIS A 67 11.97 0.12 -8.74
N ALA A 68 10.74 -0.12 -9.18
CA ALA A 68 9.57 0.59 -8.70
C ALA A 68 8.34 -0.31 -8.67
N VAL A 69 7.38 0.06 -7.84
CA VAL A 69 6.02 -0.45 -7.92
C VAL A 69 5.12 0.60 -8.56
N ILE A 70 4.39 0.18 -9.59
CA ILE A 70 3.38 0.97 -10.26
C ILE A 70 2.03 0.53 -9.72
N LEU A 71 1.31 1.47 -9.11
CA LEU A 71 -0.07 1.32 -8.70
C LEU A 71 -0.94 2.07 -9.71
N SER A 72 -1.94 1.42 -10.30
CA SER A 72 -2.84 2.06 -11.25
C SER A 72 -4.28 1.69 -10.99
N TRP A 73 -5.20 2.60 -11.30
CA TRP A 73 -6.63 2.41 -11.12
C TRP A 73 -7.40 3.28 -12.11
N VAL A 74 -8.70 3.01 -12.22
CA VAL A 74 -9.64 3.80 -13.03
C VAL A 74 -10.41 4.75 -12.10
N THR A 75 -10.48 6.02 -12.47
CA THR A 75 -11.21 7.07 -11.74
C THR A 75 -12.73 6.96 -11.97
N SER A 76 -13.52 7.78 -11.26
CA SER A 76 -14.97 7.90 -11.51
C SER A 76 -15.29 8.48 -12.89
N GLN A 77 -14.36 9.23 -13.47
CA GLN A 77 -14.41 9.77 -14.83
C GLN A 77 -14.00 8.76 -15.91
N ASN A 78 -13.76 7.49 -15.54
CA ASN A 78 -13.26 6.42 -16.42
C ASN A 78 -11.87 6.68 -17.02
N GLU A 79 -11.04 7.46 -16.34
CA GLU A 79 -9.65 7.68 -16.74
C GLU A 79 -8.73 6.70 -16.02
N VAL A 80 -7.74 6.15 -16.73
CA VAL A 80 -6.68 5.36 -16.09
C VAL A 80 -5.64 6.31 -15.52
N THR A 81 -5.41 6.21 -14.22
CA THR A 81 -4.38 6.97 -13.52
C THR A 81 -3.57 6.06 -12.60
N GLY A 82 -2.53 6.59 -11.99
CA GLY A 82 -1.67 5.79 -11.12
C GLY A 82 -0.58 6.59 -10.43
N MET A 83 0.22 5.87 -9.66
CA MET A 83 1.45 6.37 -9.04
C MET A 83 2.57 5.37 -9.21
N CYS A 84 3.79 5.89 -9.32
CA CYS A 84 5.02 5.12 -9.33
C CYS A 84 5.77 5.40 -8.02
N ILE A 85 6.07 4.35 -7.26
CA ILE A 85 6.84 4.46 -6.02
C ILE A 85 8.16 3.73 -6.24
N HIS A 86 9.26 4.47 -6.26
CA HIS A 86 10.59 3.88 -6.46
C HIS A 86 11.09 3.19 -5.20
N GLU A 87 11.87 2.12 -5.37
CA GLU A 87 12.47 1.34 -4.28
C GLU A 87 13.25 2.21 -3.29
N LYS A 88 13.99 3.21 -3.78
CA LYS A 88 14.73 4.16 -2.95
C LYS A 88 13.85 5.02 -2.03
N GLU A 89 12.56 5.13 -2.34
CA GLU A 89 11.56 5.87 -1.55
C GLU A 89 10.91 4.97 -0.50
N ILE A 90 10.86 3.65 -0.74
CA ILE A 90 10.26 2.68 0.17
C ILE A 90 11.21 2.46 1.36
N ASP A 91 10.77 2.89 2.54
CA ASP A 91 11.54 2.71 3.76
C ASP A 91 11.35 1.28 4.27
N ARG A 92 10.11 0.85 4.43
CA ARG A 92 9.76 -0.48 4.94
C ARG A 92 8.59 -1.09 4.16
N VAL A 93 8.57 -2.42 4.09
CA VAL A 93 7.49 -3.18 3.44
C VAL A 93 6.77 -4.05 4.44
N SER A 94 5.44 -3.92 4.52
CA SER A 94 4.64 -4.86 5.29
C SER A 94 4.55 -6.18 4.53
N ARG A 95 4.83 -7.34 5.14
CA ARG A 95 4.52 -8.64 4.50
C ARG A 95 3.08 -9.10 4.76
N LYS A 96 2.31 -8.32 5.51
CA LYS A 96 0.98 -8.70 5.99
C LYS A 96 -0.08 -7.69 5.52
N VAL A 97 -1.21 -8.24 5.09
CA VAL A 97 -2.48 -7.53 4.99
C VAL A 97 -3.05 -7.39 6.40
N ILE A 98 -3.47 -6.17 6.74
CA ILE A 98 -4.09 -5.83 8.02
C ILE A 98 -5.58 -5.55 7.83
N LYS A 99 -6.32 -5.42 8.93
CA LYS A 99 -7.72 -4.99 8.91
C LYS A 99 -7.86 -3.54 9.35
N VAL A 100 -8.44 -2.70 8.49
CA VAL A 100 -8.82 -1.32 8.81
C VAL A 100 -10.33 -1.22 8.69
N LYS A 101 -11.02 -0.95 9.81
CA LYS A 101 -12.50 -0.92 9.88
C LYS A 101 -13.16 -2.18 9.28
N GLY A 102 -12.56 -3.35 9.53
CA GLY A 102 -13.02 -4.65 9.02
C GLY A 102 -12.60 -5.01 7.59
N LYS A 103 -12.03 -4.06 6.84
CA LYS A 103 -11.61 -4.25 5.44
C LYS A 103 -10.13 -4.59 5.34
N ASP A 104 -9.77 -5.40 4.34
CA ASP A 104 -8.37 -5.70 4.02
C ASP A 104 -7.65 -4.43 3.60
N ALA A 105 -6.51 -4.17 4.23
CA ALA A 105 -5.70 -3.01 3.98
C ALA A 105 -4.22 -3.38 3.95
N TYR A 106 -3.46 -2.64 3.14
CA TYR A 106 -2.03 -2.83 3.01
C TYR A 106 -1.31 -1.48 3.11
N ILE A 107 -0.24 -1.43 3.89
CA ILE A 107 0.53 -0.21 4.12
C ILE A 107 1.87 -0.28 3.39
N ILE A 108 2.13 0.72 2.56
CA ILE A 108 3.43 0.99 1.97
C ILE A 108 4.05 2.15 2.76
N ASN A 109 5.11 1.87 3.50
CA ASN A 109 5.82 2.89 4.26
C ASN A 109 6.95 3.49 3.41
N THR A 110 6.96 4.82 3.28
CA THR A 110 7.96 5.53 2.47
C THR A 110 8.65 6.62 3.28
N LYS A 111 9.71 7.18 2.71
CA LYS A 111 10.50 8.26 3.34
C LYS A 111 9.75 9.58 3.48
N ARG A 112 8.68 9.81 2.70
CA ARG A 112 8.00 11.11 2.62
C ARG A 112 6.51 11.07 2.91
N SER A 113 5.84 10.01 2.48
CA SER A 113 4.40 9.83 2.72
C SER A 113 4.07 8.34 2.64
N ASP A 114 3.35 7.84 3.62
CA ASP A 114 2.86 6.47 3.63
C ASP A 114 1.58 6.36 2.81
N TYR A 115 1.33 5.15 2.33
CA TYR A 115 0.14 4.82 1.57
C TYR A 115 -0.58 3.65 2.22
N CYS A 116 -1.86 3.82 2.52
CA CYS A 116 -2.74 2.76 2.97
C CYS A 116 -3.74 2.44 1.84
N ILE A 117 -3.61 1.25 1.25
CA ILE A 117 -4.51 0.76 0.21
C ILE A 117 -5.56 -0.14 0.87
N ILE A 118 -6.82 0.28 0.84
CA ILE A 118 -7.94 -0.40 1.49
C ILE A 118 -8.86 -0.99 0.41
N LYS A 119 -9.01 -2.31 0.42
CA LYS A 119 -9.92 -3.03 -0.48
C LYS A 119 -11.37 -2.73 -0.12
N GLN A 120 -12.15 -2.37 -1.13
CA GLN A 120 -13.60 -2.17 -1.02
C GLN A 120 -14.34 -3.42 -1.50
N GLU A 121 -15.60 -3.55 -1.09
CA GLU A 121 -16.52 -4.61 -1.57
C GLU A 121 -16.85 -4.46 -3.05
#